data_AF-A0A845S5H4-F1
#
_entry.id   AF-A0A845S5H4-F1
#
_cell.length_a   1.000
_cell.length_b   1.000
_cell.length_c   1.000
_cell.angle_alpha   90.00
_cell.angle_beta   90.00
_cell.angle_gamma   90.00
#
_symmetry.space_group_name_H-M   'P 1'
#
loop_
_entity.id
_entity.type
_entity.pdbx_description
1 polymer ?
#
loop_
_entity_poly.entity_id
_entity_poly.type
_entity_poly.pdbx_seq_one_letter_code
_entity_poly.pdbx_strand_id
1 'polypeptide(L)'
;MRVLSLVFIFLVLFAPYARAQVSSNDFTIQLAGGVLDTEAPTTPSLLSATPVAATQIDISWSAATDNVVVAGYSVLRDGIPIATTSLLTYFDTSLTASTTYAYAVRAFDSTFNYSSTSNSIATTTFNLPALTPVNTNQTQGTVAKVVIEDLLVTPGVATTSFAIATVHQARLELRWGRTASYELGYVMSDVYTKTHSMLLTELEPQTTYEYEIIGYTPQGTQTVLKRSTFTTLAINNATLPINVGRFSANEQGTDVVLRWENPPLLTIAHVRIVRSHFGFPEHPQDGAVVYQGLEKNAIDRNILQTYSPVYYTAFVYDRYGNVSSGAVAIVYASTGGTVVPGSATLPVATSTTPGVIIDVATSSIDGKRVTIDMKTPSLVDLELVQVGSVVTFAETDITLDASQSFTIRIPRSAVAGNLKSIIATVIDPLVQTPAHSYLLRINKNRTAYEAEIPALLVAGKGAVMVQIYDYEAFIVATYQTPVLFSTGETIVASEVLFPDILFTKWPLILFGTTAVLIFLTVLIFFLKRLRTEDKR
;
A
#
# COMPACT_ATOMS: atom_id res chain seq x y z
N MET A 1 2.72 -76.25 -13.06
CA MET A 1 4.08 -76.15 -13.67
C MET A 1 4.40 -74.67 -13.79
N ARG A 2 5.21 -74.04 -12.93
CA ARG A 2 6.67 -74.15 -12.79
C ARG A 2 7.42 -74.02 -14.12
N VAL A 3 8.23 -72.95 -14.19
CA VAL A 3 9.51 -72.81 -14.91
C VAL A 3 9.44 -72.52 -16.41
N LEU A 4 9.62 -71.25 -16.77
CA LEU A 4 10.71 -70.84 -17.66
C LEU A 4 11.03 -69.35 -17.48
N SER A 5 12.16 -69.12 -16.81
CA SER A 5 12.97 -67.91 -16.84
C SER A 5 14.27 -68.33 -17.58
N LEU A 6 15.08 -67.36 -17.99
CA LEU A 6 16.44 -67.50 -18.57
C LEU A 6 16.55 -67.93 -20.04
N VAL A 7 16.53 -66.95 -20.95
CA VAL A 7 17.63 -66.68 -21.90
C VAL A 7 17.55 -65.20 -22.31
N PHE A 8 18.02 -64.26 -21.47
CA PHE A 8 18.63 -62.99 -21.92
C PHE A 8 19.33 -62.25 -20.76
N ILE A 9 20.15 -62.97 -20.00
CA ILE A 9 21.21 -62.41 -19.17
C ILE A 9 22.42 -63.32 -19.36
N PHE A 10 23.31 -63.02 -20.31
CA PHE A 10 24.77 -63.17 -20.15
C PHE A 10 25.51 -62.71 -21.42
N LEU A 11 25.82 -61.41 -21.48
CA LEU A 11 27.10 -60.97 -22.01
C LEU A 11 27.55 -59.75 -21.20
N VAL A 12 27.92 -60.04 -19.95
CA VAL A 12 28.92 -59.26 -19.23
C VAL A 12 30.24 -59.53 -19.93
N LEU A 13 30.96 -58.47 -20.33
CA LEU A 13 32.43 -58.32 -20.28
C LEU A 13 32.85 -57.29 -21.33
N PHE A 14 33.12 -56.06 -20.87
CA PHE A 14 34.25 -55.18 -21.22
C PHE A 14 33.84 -53.71 -21.00
N ALA A 15 34.42 -53.16 -19.93
CA ALA A 15 34.49 -51.77 -19.49
C ALA A 15 34.81 -50.76 -20.63
N PRO A 16 34.63 -49.43 -20.46
CA PRO A 16 34.71 -48.74 -19.17
C PRO A 16 33.68 -47.65 -18.87
N TYR A 17 33.59 -47.39 -17.57
CA TYR A 17 33.21 -46.12 -16.99
C TYR A 17 33.78 -44.95 -17.79
N ALA A 18 32.92 -44.17 -18.43
CA ALA A 18 33.26 -42.81 -18.80
C ALA A 18 32.90 -41.89 -17.62
N ARG A 19 33.87 -41.65 -16.73
CA ARG A 19 33.85 -40.46 -15.89
C ARG A 19 34.39 -39.31 -16.72
N ALA A 20 33.54 -38.35 -17.07
CA ALA A 20 34.01 -37.04 -17.50
C ALA A 20 34.14 -36.17 -16.24
N GLN A 21 35.36 -35.98 -15.75
CA GLN A 21 35.68 -34.80 -14.96
C GLN A 21 36.08 -33.70 -15.94
N VAL A 22 35.37 -32.59 -15.93
CA VAL A 22 35.91 -31.35 -16.51
C VAL A 22 36.88 -30.79 -15.46
N SER A 23 38.17 -30.98 -15.74
CA SER A 23 39.28 -30.32 -15.08
C SER A 23 39.46 -28.95 -15.73
N SER A 24 38.90 -27.91 -15.11
CA SER A 24 39.40 -26.56 -15.31
C SER A 24 39.08 -25.72 -14.07
N ASN A 25 40.12 -25.32 -13.34
CA ASN A 25 40.04 -24.20 -12.40
C ASN A 25 40.28 -22.86 -13.11
N ASP A 26 40.38 -22.87 -14.43
CA ASP A 26 40.57 -21.69 -15.23
C ASP A 26 39.23 -21.26 -15.80
N PHE A 27 38.69 -20.22 -15.19
CA PHE A 27 37.66 -19.39 -15.78
C PHE A 27 38.30 -18.07 -16.16
N THR A 28 38.28 -17.77 -17.45
CA THR A 28 38.58 -16.44 -17.95
C THR A 28 37.37 -15.56 -17.67
N ILE A 29 37.48 -14.60 -16.76
CA ILE A 29 36.53 -13.48 -16.69
C ILE A 29 36.73 -12.67 -17.97
N GLN A 30 35.90 -12.90 -18.99
CA GLN A 30 35.61 -11.84 -19.93
C GLN A 30 34.60 -10.92 -19.24
N LEU A 31 35.13 -9.84 -18.65
CA LEU A 31 34.33 -8.67 -18.34
C LEU A 31 33.82 -8.16 -19.69
N ALA A 32 32.65 -8.63 -20.11
CA ALA A 32 31.82 -7.84 -20.99
C ALA A 32 31.43 -6.62 -20.16
N GLY A 33 32.30 -5.60 -20.16
CA GLY A 33 31.96 -4.27 -19.71
C GLY A 33 30.82 -3.79 -20.61
N GLY A 34 29.59 -4.15 -20.25
CA GLY A 34 28.50 -3.22 -20.42
C GLY A 34 28.96 -2.00 -19.66
N VAL A 35 29.41 -0.99 -20.42
CA VAL A 35 29.90 0.26 -19.87
C VAL A 35 28.83 0.70 -18.88
N LEU A 36 29.20 0.89 -17.60
CA LEU A 36 28.33 1.63 -16.68
C LEU A 36 27.92 2.86 -17.46
N ASP A 37 26.61 3.12 -17.56
CA ASP A 37 26.21 4.34 -18.23
C ASP A 37 26.83 5.49 -17.44
N THR A 38 27.78 6.17 -18.07
CA THR A 38 28.48 7.33 -17.50
C THR A 38 28.06 8.60 -18.20
N GLU A 39 27.28 8.47 -19.27
CA GLU A 39 26.78 9.60 -20.01
C GLU A 39 25.54 10.12 -19.27
N ALA A 40 25.56 11.42 -18.98
CA ALA A 40 24.43 12.05 -18.34
C ALA A 40 23.37 12.40 -19.39
N PRO A 41 22.07 12.43 -19.02
CA PRO A 41 21.03 12.88 -19.92
C PRO A 41 21.29 14.27 -20.50
N THR A 42 20.73 14.54 -21.67
CA THR A 42 20.71 15.89 -22.22
C THR A 42 20.01 16.85 -21.27
N THR A 43 20.43 18.12 -21.29
CA THR A 43 19.86 19.12 -20.40
C THR A 43 18.42 19.44 -20.80
N PRO A 44 17.42 19.29 -19.91
CA PRO A 44 16.07 19.72 -20.21
C PRO A 44 16.01 21.24 -20.32
N SER A 45 15.06 21.76 -21.11
CA SER A 45 14.79 23.20 -21.19
C SER A 45 13.60 23.55 -20.32
N LEU A 46 13.76 24.48 -19.38
CA LEU A 46 12.65 24.97 -18.58
C LEU A 46 11.77 25.87 -19.46
N LEU A 47 10.55 25.42 -19.73
CA LEU A 47 9.62 26.09 -20.65
C LEU A 47 8.81 27.17 -19.94
N SER A 48 8.36 26.89 -18.72
CA SER A 48 7.58 27.85 -17.93
C SER A 48 7.79 27.66 -16.43
N ALA A 49 7.73 28.76 -15.70
CA ALA A 49 7.42 28.80 -14.27
C ALA A 49 6.39 29.93 -14.09
N THR A 50 5.12 29.55 -13.96
CA THR A 50 4.00 30.48 -14.01
C THR A 50 3.34 30.56 -12.63
N PRO A 51 3.32 31.72 -11.98
CA PRO A 51 2.56 31.90 -10.76
C PRO A 51 1.09 31.84 -11.14
N VAL A 52 0.38 30.87 -10.56
CA VAL A 52 -1.06 30.68 -10.78
C VAL A 52 -1.88 31.11 -9.56
N ALA A 53 -1.22 31.28 -8.41
CA ALA A 53 -1.81 31.79 -7.18
C ALA A 53 -0.78 32.56 -6.34
N ALA A 54 -1.23 33.09 -5.20
CA ALA A 54 -0.34 33.69 -4.21
C ALA A 54 0.58 32.66 -3.53
N THR A 55 0.29 31.36 -3.64
CA THR A 55 1.05 30.30 -2.97
C THR A 55 1.37 29.12 -3.90
N GLN A 56 1.28 29.32 -5.21
CA GLN A 56 1.53 28.26 -6.18
C GLN A 56 2.19 28.78 -7.46
N ILE A 57 3.21 28.06 -7.91
CA ILE A 57 3.88 28.24 -9.19
C ILE A 57 3.86 26.90 -9.93
N ASP A 58 3.32 26.92 -11.15
CA ASP A 58 3.26 25.75 -12.02
C ASP A 58 4.42 25.78 -13.00
N ILE A 59 5.12 24.65 -13.08
CA ILE A 59 6.40 24.55 -13.78
C ILE A 59 6.29 23.49 -14.86
N SER A 60 6.84 23.76 -16.04
CA SER A 60 6.93 22.80 -17.14
C SER A 60 8.27 22.88 -17.87
N TRP A 61 8.72 21.77 -18.43
CA TRP A 61 10.00 21.67 -19.14
C TRP A 61 9.93 20.70 -20.31
N SER A 62 10.91 20.80 -21.22
CA SER A 62 11.06 19.86 -22.33
C SER A 62 11.64 18.54 -21.85
N ALA A 63 11.24 17.45 -22.50
CA ALA A 63 11.87 16.16 -22.25
C ALA A 63 13.37 16.21 -22.55
N ALA A 64 14.17 15.60 -21.68
CA ALA A 64 15.54 15.22 -21.95
C ALA A 64 15.59 13.90 -22.72
N THR A 65 16.73 13.62 -23.32
CA THR A 65 17.05 12.35 -23.98
C THR A 65 18.35 11.81 -23.41
N ASP A 66 18.50 10.50 -23.47
CA ASP A 66 19.68 9.81 -22.96
C ASP A 66 20.02 8.62 -23.87
N ASN A 67 21.26 8.14 -23.82
CA ASN A 67 21.71 6.98 -24.59
C ASN A 67 21.08 5.66 -24.10
N VAL A 68 20.65 5.59 -22.83
CA VAL A 68 19.91 4.45 -22.28
C VAL A 68 18.50 4.86 -21.87
N VAL A 69 18.35 5.70 -20.84
CA VAL A 69 17.04 6.12 -20.34
C VAL A 69 17.13 7.32 -19.40
N VAL A 70 16.23 8.29 -19.60
CA VAL A 70 15.97 9.33 -18.61
C VAL A 70 15.05 8.77 -17.52
N ALA A 71 15.57 8.61 -16.30
CA ALA A 71 14.81 8.08 -15.16
C ALA A 71 13.85 9.12 -14.56
N GLY A 72 14.19 10.41 -14.64
CA GLY A 72 13.31 11.48 -14.21
C GLY A 72 13.98 12.83 -14.16
N TYR A 73 13.33 13.75 -13.47
CA TYR A 73 13.71 15.15 -13.33
C TYR A 73 13.73 15.55 -11.86
N SER A 74 14.78 16.26 -11.46
CA SER A 74 14.84 16.95 -10.18
C SER A 74 14.46 18.41 -10.39
N VAL A 75 13.43 18.87 -9.66
CA VAL A 75 12.98 20.26 -9.67
C VAL A 75 13.71 21.00 -8.56
N LEU A 76 14.40 22.08 -8.92
CA LEU A 76 15.14 22.92 -8.00
C LEU A 76 14.41 24.26 -7.81
N ARG A 77 14.27 24.68 -6.56
CA ARG A 77 13.82 26.01 -6.16
C ARG A 77 14.94 26.70 -5.41
N ASP A 78 15.34 27.87 -5.89
CA ASP A 78 16.44 28.66 -5.35
C ASP A 78 17.76 27.87 -5.25
N GLY A 79 17.98 26.97 -6.21
CA GLY A 79 19.16 26.09 -6.27
C GLY A 79 19.08 24.84 -5.39
N ILE A 80 17.99 24.64 -4.65
CA ILE A 80 17.78 23.46 -3.78
C ILE A 80 16.76 22.52 -4.42
N PRO A 81 17.04 21.21 -4.54
CA PRO A 81 16.06 20.25 -5.04
C PRO A 81 14.89 20.11 -4.05
N ILE A 82 13.66 20.33 -4.55
CA ILE A 82 12.42 20.26 -3.76
C ILE A 82 11.55 19.06 -4.08
N ALA A 83 11.75 18.46 -5.27
CA ALA A 83 11.01 17.30 -5.71
C ALA A 83 11.76 16.55 -6.81
N THR A 84 11.42 15.28 -6.97
CA THR A 84 11.75 14.47 -8.13
C THR A 84 10.47 13.96 -8.75
N THR A 85 10.38 14.03 -10.07
CA THR A 85 9.22 13.58 -10.84
C THR A 85 9.68 13.14 -12.21
N SER A 86 8.91 12.26 -12.81
CA SER A 86 9.11 11.77 -14.17
C SER A 86 8.14 12.39 -15.17
N LEU A 87 7.17 13.16 -14.66
CA LEU A 87 6.34 14.04 -15.47
C LEU A 87 7.17 15.21 -15.99
N LEU A 88 6.69 15.87 -17.04
CA LEU A 88 7.28 17.10 -17.58
C LEU A 88 6.70 18.38 -16.96
N THR A 89 5.96 18.21 -15.86
CA THR A 89 5.29 19.27 -15.11
C THR A 89 5.39 19.03 -13.61
N TYR A 90 5.34 20.13 -12.84
CA TYR A 90 5.29 20.10 -11.39
C TYR A 90 4.50 21.30 -10.85
N PHE A 91 3.70 21.06 -9.82
CA PHE A 91 2.92 22.09 -9.13
C PHE A 91 3.58 22.38 -7.79
N ASP A 92 4.34 23.47 -7.72
CA ASP A 92 4.97 23.88 -6.48
C ASP A 92 3.98 24.69 -5.65
N THR A 93 3.43 24.04 -4.62
CA THR A 93 2.40 24.59 -3.74
C THR A 93 3.00 24.97 -2.39
N SER A 94 2.22 25.65 -1.54
CA SER A 94 2.66 26.11 -0.21
C SER A 94 3.76 27.17 -0.24
N LEU A 95 3.82 27.98 -1.31
CA LEU A 95 4.76 29.09 -1.47
C LEU A 95 4.31 30.34 -0.68
N THR A 96 5.26 31.21 -0.34
CA THR A 96 4.96 32.50 0.29
C THR A 96 4.49 33.50 -0.77
N ALA A 97 3.47 34.29 -0.47
CA ALA A 97 2.95 35.33 -1.36
C ALA A 97 3.96 36.46 -1.60
N SER A 98 3.84 37.14 -2.75
CA SER A 98 4.76 38.22 -3.17
C SER A 98 6.24 37.86 -3.04
N THR A 99 6.58 36.57 -3.18
CA THR A 99 7.95 36.07 -3.04
C THR A 99 8.42 35.57 -4.38
N THR A 100 9.62 36.02 -4.78
CA THR A 100 10.26 35.56 -6.01
C THR A 100 10.99 34.26 -5.73
N TYR A 101 10.67 33.23 -6.51
CA TYR A 101 11.34 31.94 -6.49
C TYR A 101 12.01 31.70 -7.85
N ALA A 102 13.23 31.18 -7.83
CA ALA A 102 13.96 30.79 -9.03
C ALA A 102 13.88 29.29 -9.24
N TYR A 103 13.31 28.87 -10.37
CA TYR A 103 13.20 27.45 -10.72
C TYR A 103 14.23 27.04 -11.74
N ALA A 104 14.69 25.81 -11.61
CA ALA A 104 15.46 25.10 -12.62
C ALA A 104 15.16 23.60 -12.53
N VAL A 105 15.45 22.87 -13.59
CA VAL A 105 15.23 21.42 -13.66
C VAL A 105 16.47 20.76 -14.21
N ARG A 106 16.81 19.58 -13.69
CA ARG A 106 17.84 18.71 -14.29
C ARG A 106 17.29 17.31 -14.46
N ALA A 107 17.65 16.67 -15.55
CA ALA A 107 17.32 15.26 -15.78
C ALA A 107 18.34 14.37 -15.06
N PHE A 108 17.94 13.15 -14.74
CA PHE A 108 18.84 12.11 -14.26
C PHE A 108 18.46 10.76 -14.85
N ASP A 109 19.46 9.89 -15.02
CA ASP A 109 19.29 8.53 -15.52
C ASP A 109 19.13 7.50 -14.39
N SER A 110 19.02 6.23 -14.77
CA SER A 110 18.85 5.10 -13.82
C SER A 110 20.10 4.78 -13.00
N THR A 111 21.26 5.35 -13.36
CA THR A 111 22.54 5.25 -12.67
C THR A 111 22.89 6.52 -11.88
N PHE A 112 21.95 7.47 -11.79
CA PHE A 112 22.09 8.77 -11.12
C PHE A 112 23.15 9.70 -11.72
N ASN A 113 23.48 9.59 -13.02
CA ASN A 113 24.16 10.69 -13.69
C ASN A 113 23.15 11.81 -13.92
N TYR A 114 23.51 13.02 -13.50
CA TYR A 114 22.66 14.20 -13.63
C TYR A 114 23.09 15.02 -14.84
N SER A 115 22.12 15.46 -15.64
CA SER A 115 22.37 16.46 -16.67
C SER A 115 22.89 17.76 -16.04
N SER A 116 23.43 18.65 -16.89
CA SER A 116 23.51 20.05 -16.49
C SER A 116 22.11 20.58 -16.14
N THR A 117 22.06 21.59 -15.28
CA THR A 117 20.79 22.23 -14.91
C THR A 117 20.28 23.08 -16.07
N SER A 118 18.96 23.11 -16.27
CA SER A 118 18.30 23.92 -17.29
C SER A 118 18.60 25.42 -17.15
N ASN A 119 18.12 26.22 -18.12
CA ASN A 119 17.92 27.65 -17.87
C ASN A 119 17.06 27.85 -16.60
N SER A 120 17.30 28.96 -15.89
CA SER A 120 16.51 29.32 -14.71
C SER A 120 15.43 30.35 -15.08
N ILE A 121 14.22 30.16 -14.53
CA ILE A 121 13.13 31.14 -14.60
C ILE A 121 12.79 31.55 -13.18
N ALA A 122 12.96 32.85 -12.90
CA ALA A 122 12.50 33.44 -11.65
C ALA A 122 11.10 34.04 -11.86
N THR A 123 10.20 33.76 -10.94
CA THR A 123 8.85 34.33 -10.97
C THR A 123 8.35 34.62 -9.57
N THR A 124 7.45 35.58 -9.45
CA THR A 124 6.93 36.06 -8.17
C THR A 124 5.51 35.57 -8.01
N THR A 125 5.24 34.87 -6.91
CA THR A 125 3.86 34.52 -6.54
C THR A 125 2.99 35.76 -6.46
N PHE A 126 1.70 35.61 -6.75
CA PHE A 126 0.80 36.76 -6.64
C PHE A 126 0.80 37.33 -5.21
N ASN A 127 0.48 38.61 -5.12
CA ASN A 127 0.20 39.21 -3.83
C ASN A 127 -1.07 38.61 -3.24
N LEU A 128 -1.10 38.51 -1.91
CA LEU A 128 -2.38 38.41 -1.23
C LEU A 128 -3.18 39.68 -1.55
N PRO A 129 -4.49 39.59 -1.79
CA PRO A 129 -5.32 40.77 -1.99
C PRO A 129 -5.11 41.76 -0.85
N ALA A 130 -4.83 43.02 -1.16
CA ALA A 130 -4.58 44.03 -0.15
C ALA A 130 -5.82 44.16 0.76
N LEU A 131 -5.62 44.03 2.07
CA LEU A 131 -6.61 44.47 3.05
C LEU A 131 -6.68 46.01 2.94
N THR A 132 -7.71 46.54 2.29
CA THR A 132 -7.90 48.00 2.26
C THR A 132 -8.15 48.49 3.69
N PRO A 133 -7.40 49.49 4.19
CA PRO A 133 -7.76 50.13 5.45
C PRO A 133 -9.11 50.82 5.23
N VAL A 134 -10.10 50.48 6.06
CA VAL A 134 -11.38 51.18 6.06
C VAL A 134 -11.13 52.62 6.53
N ASN A 135 -11.14 53.57 5.60
CA ASN A 135 -11.27 55.00 5.91
C ASN A 135 -12.73 55.25 6.33
N THR A 136 -12.97 55.60 7.60
CA THR A 136 -14.30 55.79 8.18
C THR A 136 -14.94 57.15 7.93
N ASN A 137 -14.51 57.91 6.91
CA ASN A 137 -15.12 59.21 6.62
C ASN A 137 -15.39 59.38 5.12
N GLN A 138 -16.54 58.88 4.65
CA GLN A 138 -17.38 59.58 3.67
C GLN A 138 -18.74 58.88 3.55
N THR A 139 -19.81 59.65 3.74
CA THR A 139 -21.21 59.30 3.49
C THR A 139 -21.47 59.14 1.99
N GLN A 140 -21.76 57.91 1.53
CA GLN A 140 -22.32 57.62 0.22
C GLN A 140 -23.20 56.36 0.29
N GLY A 141 -24.33 56.36 -0.42
CA GLY A 141 -25.52 55.53 -0.18
C GLY A 141 -25.31 54.03 0.04
N THR A 142 -26.11 53.47 0.97
CA THR A 142 -25.98 52.12 1.52
C THR A 142 -26.21 51.04 0.46
N VAL A 143 -25.12 50.48 -0.07
CA VAL A 143 -25.15 49.15 -0.71
C VAL A 143 -25.48 48.14 0.39
N ALA A 144 -26.52 47.33 0.19
CA ALA A 144 -26.92 46.29 1.14
C ALA A 144 -25.75 45.31 1.36
N LYS A 145 -25.14 45.38 2.54
CA LYS A 145 -24.02 44.52 2.92
C LYS A 145 -24.56 43.13 3.28
N VAL A 146 -23.99 42.07 2.70
CA VAL A 146 -24.30 40.70 3.14
C VAL A 146 -23.78 40.54 4.57
N VAL A 147 -24.64 40.05 5.46
CA VAL A 147 -24.34 39.79 6.87
C VAL A 147 -24.90 38.42 7.24
N ILE A 148 -24.17 37.69 8.08
CA ILE A 148 -24.64 36.45 8.69
C ILE A 148 -25.69 36.80 9.74
N GLU A 149 -26.90 36.26 9.57
CA GLU A 149 -27.99 36.34 10.53
C GLU A 149 -27.84 35.24 11.58
N ASP A 150 -27.65 33.99 11.15
CA ASP A 150 -27.37 32.84 12.01
C ASP A 150 -26.22 31.99 11.46
N LEU A 151 -25.39 31.46 12.35
CA LEU A 151 -24.32 30.53 12.03
C LEU A 151 -24.26 29.42 13.08
N LEU A 152 -24.50 28.19 12.63
CA LEU A 152 -24.28 26.98 13.42
C LEU A 152 -23.15 26.17 12.76
N VAL A 153 -22.07 25.97 13.52
CA VAL A 153 -20.96 25.09 13.14
C VAL A 153 -21.04 23.84 14.01
N THR A 154 -21.18 22.68 13.38
CA THR A 154 -21.28 21.39 14.07
C THR A 154 -20.08 20.52 13.68
N PRO A 155 -19.01 20.51 14.50
CA PRO A 155 -17.86 19.64 14.25
C PRO A 155 -18.23 18.17 14.43
N GLY A 156 -17.81 17.34 13.48
CA GLY A 156 -17.75 15.88 13.58
C GLY A 156 -16.32 15.43 13.87
N VAL A 157 -16.10 14.10 13.82
CA VAL A 157 -14.77 13.51 14.05
C VAL A 157 -13.83 13.80 12.88
N ALA A 158 -14.28 13.52 11.65
CA ALA A 158 -13.51 13.80 10.42
C ALA A 158 -14.25 14.73 9.44
N THR A 159 -15.29 15.39 9.94
CA THR A 159 -16.16 16.27 9.16
C THR A 159 -16.50 17.50 9.98
N THR A 160 -17.02 18.55 9.35
CA THR A 160 -17.66 19.67 10.03
C THR A 160 -18.74 20.23 9.14
N SER A 161 -19.97 20.36 9.67
CA SER A 161 -21.07 20.98 8.93
C SER A 161 -21.28 22.43 9.35
N PHE A 162 -21.61 23.27 8.38
CA PHE A 162 -21.91 24.68 8.55
C PHE A 162 -23.34 24.94 8.04
N ALA A 163 -24.22 25.37 8.94
CA ALA A 163 -25.53 25.90 8.60
C ALA A 163 -25.51 27.42 8.78
N ILE A 164 -25.75 28.17 7.70
CA ILE A 164 -25.52 29.62 7.63
C ILE A 164 -26.77 30.29 7.07
N ALA A 165 -27.32 31.27 7.79
CA ALA A 165 -28.37 32.16 7.31
C ALA A 165 -27.81 33.57 7.09
N THR A 166 -28.26 34.25 6.03
CA THR A 166 -27.84 35.61 5.68
C THR A 166 -29.06 36.52 5.46
N VAL A 167 -28.90 37.80 5.82
CA VAL A 167 -29.98 38.81 5.71
C VAL A 167 -30.44 39.03 4.25
N HIS A 168 -29.53 38.85 3.30
CA HIS A 168 -29.73 39.02 1.86
C HIS A 168 -29.19 37.82 1.10
N GLN A 169 -29.76 37.51 -0.06
CA GLN A 169 -29.28 36.40 -0.88
C GLN A 169 -27.81 36.59 -1.24
N ALA A 170 -27.00 35.58 -0.94
CA ALA A 170 -25.58 35.58 -1.21
C ALA A 170 -25.14 34.21 -1.72
N ARG A 171 -23.97 34.15 -2.36
CA ARG A 171 -23.20 32.93 -2.55
C ARG A 171 -22.08 32.95 -1.52
N LEU A 172 -21.80 31.83 -0.87
CA LEU A 172 -20.77 31.77 0.16
C LEU A 172 -19.57 30.95 -0.30
N GLU A 173 -18.38 31.44 0.02
CA GLU A 173 -17.13 30.70 0.05
C GLU A 173 -16.75 30.41 1.49
N LEU A 174 -16.35 29.18 1.77
CA LEU A 174 -15.78 28.76 3.04
C LEU A 174 -14.37 28.25 2.77
N ARG A 175 -13.35 28.89 3.36
CA ARG A 175 -11.95 28.45 3.33
C ARG A 175 -11.56 27.88 4.69
N TRP A 176 -10.69 26.87 4.74
CA TRP A 176 -10.22 26.31 6.00
C TRP A 176 -8.75 25.85 5.95
N GLY A 177 -8.11 25.84 7.10
CA GLY A 177 -6.72 25.40 7.29
C GLY A 177 -6.38 25.29 8.77
N ARG A 178 -5.25 24.70 9.12
CA ARG A 178 -4.74 24.69 10.51
C ARG A 178 -4.20 26.06 10.94
N THR A 179 -4.02 26.97 9.98
CA THR A 179 -3.54 28.32 10.23
C THR A 179 -4.49 29.34 9.59
N ALA A 180 -4.34 30.61 9.96
CA ALA A 180 -5.07 31.74 9.38
C ALA A 180 -4.87 31.91 7.85
N SER A 181 -3.99 31.10 7.24
CA SER A 181 -3.75 31.06 5.80
C SER A 181 -4.76 30.17 5.05
N TYR A 182 -5.57 29.39 5.77
CA TYR A 182 -6.58 28.51 5.20
C TYR A 182 -6.03 27.53 4.14
N GLU A 183 -4.88 26.92 4.44
CA GLU A 183 -4.05 26.20 3.47
C GLU A 183 -4.61 24.86 2.98
N LEU A 184 -5.73 24.38 3.53
CA LEU A 184 -6.26 23.05 3.25
C LEU A 184 -7.38 23.03 2.20
N GLY A 185 -8.01 24.17 1.92
CA GLY A 185 -8.93 24.26 0.80
C GLY A 185 -10.06 25.27 0.97
N TYR A 186 -10.97 25.25 0.00
CA TYR A 186 -12.20 26.03 0.01
C TYR A 186 -13.39 25.27 -0.62
N VAL A 187 -14.60 25.62 -0.20
CA VAL A 187 -15.87 25.14 -0.79
C VAL A 187 -16.77 26.35 -1.08
N MET A 188 -17.52 26.27 -2.18
CA MET A 188 -18.43 27.33 -2.63
C MET A 188 -19.86 26.79 -2.71
N SER A 189 -20.84 27.57 -2.26
CA SER A 189 -22.25 27.23 -2.54
C SER A 189 -22.60 27.49 -4.00
N ASP A 190 -23.49 26.72 -4.62
CA ASP A 190 -23.75 26.86 -6.07
C ASP A 190 -24.83 27.88 -6.44
N VAL A 191 -25.57 28.40 -5.46
CA VAL A 191 -26.72 29.29 -5.68
C VAL A 191 -26.70 30.49 -4.75
N TYR A 192 -27.30 31.59 -5.21
CA TYR A 192 -27.59 32.77 -4.38
C TYR A 192 -28.85 32.51 -3.55
N THR A 193 -28.68 32.27 -2.26
CA THR A 193 -29.78 31.97 -1.33
C THR A 193 -29.55 32.68 0.00
N LYS A 194 -30.54 32.70 0.87
CA LYS A 194 -30.38 33.20 2.25
C LYS A 194 -29.90 32.11 3.20
N THR A 195 -30.14 30.84 2.89
CA THR A 195 -29.82 29.70 3.77
C THR A 195 -28.87 28.76 3.06
N HIS A 196 -27.75 28.43 3.71
CA HIS A 196 -26.68 27.61 3.18
C HIS A 196 -26.41 26.43 4.12
N SER A 197 -26.08 25.28 3.51
CA SER A 197 -25.52 24.13 4.19
C SER A 197 -24.23 23.73 3.46
N MET A 198 -23.13 23.65 4.20
CA MET A 198 -21.82 23.24 3.68
C MET A 198 -21.26 22.13 4.56
N LEU A 199 -20.63 21.14 3.93
CA LEU A 199 -20.00 20.02 4.63
C LEU A 199 -18.53 19.97 4.25
N LEU A 200 -17.66 20.06 5.25
CA LEU A 200 -16.25 19.73 5.12
C LEU A 200 -16.06 18.27 5.49
N THR A 201 -15.26 17.55 4.71
CA THR A 201 -14.89 16.15 4.93
C THR A 201 -13.38 16.02 4.98
N GLU A 202 -12.87 14.84 5.35
CA GLU A 202 -11.44 14.53 5.36
C GLU A 202 -10.62 15.39 6.33
N LEU A 203 -11.26 15.88 7.39
CA LEU A 203 -10.58 16.62 8.44
C LEU A 203 -9.94 15.64 9.41
N GLU A 204 -8.76 15.95 9.91
CA GLU A 204 -8.16 15.19 11.00
C GLU A 204 -8.94 15.42 12.31
N PRO A 205 -9.15 14.37 13.12
CA PRO A 205 -9.83 14.49 14.41
C PRO A 205 -9.02 15.23 15.48
N GLN A 206 -9.70 15.78 16.48
CA GLN A 206 -9.10 16.61 17.55
C GLN A 206 -8.19 17.75 17.03
N THR A 207 -8.42 18.19 15.81
CA THR A 207 -7.58 19.18 15.15
C THR A 207 -8.36 20.48 15.06
N THR A 208 -7.71 21.56 15.47
CA THR A 208 -8.30 22.90 15.36
C THR A 208 -7.96 23.46 13.99
N TYR A 209 -8.99 23.90 13.29
CA TYR A 209 -8.89 24.57 12.00
C TYR A 209 -9.36 26.01 12.16
N GLU A 210 -8.64 26.93 11.53
CA GLU A 210 -9.13 28.25 11.23
C GLU A 210 -10.00 28.19 9.97
N TYR A 211 -11.06 28.99 9.92
CA TYR A 211 -11.89 29.14 8.74
C TYR A 211 -12.30 30.60 8.49
N GLU A 212 -12.55 30.90 7.22
CA GLU A 212 -13.09 32.19 6.74
C GLU A 212 -14.33 31.95 5.88
N ILE A 213 -15.41 32.67 6.19
CA ILE A 213 -16.61 32.72 5.36
C ILE A 213 -16.64 34.05 4.61
N ILE A 214 -16.76 33.98 3.29
CA ILE A 214 -16.84 35.12 2.39
C ILE A 214 -18.18 35.07 1.66
N GLY A 215 -18.92 36.17 1.67
CA GLY A 215 -20.18 36.31 0.95
C GLY A 215 -20.02 37.11 -0.33
N TYR A 216 -20.70 36.66 -1.38
CA TYR A 216 -20.80 37.34 -2.67
C TYR A 216 -22.25 37.75 -2.91
N THR A 217 -22.48 39.02 -3.23
CA THR A 217 -23.79 39.46 -3.74
C THR A 217 -23.97 39.02 -5.20
N PRO A 218 -25.21 38.95 -5.72
CA PRO A 218 -25.45 38.71 -7.14
C PRO A 218 -24.74 39.70 -8.08
N GLN A 219 -24.41 40.90 -7.56
CA GLN A 219 -23.67 41.95 -8.27
C GLN A 219 -22.14 41.74 -8.19
N GLY A 220 -21.67 40.62 -7.63
CA GLY A 220 -20.26 40.26 -7.54
C GLY A 220 -19.49 40.95 -6.42
N THR A 221 -20.16 41.65 -5.50
CA THR A 221 -19.49 42.29 -4.36
C THR A 221 -19.11 41.25 -3.32
N GLN A 222 -17.82 41.17 -2.99
CA GLN A 222 -17.28 40.28 -1.98
C GLN A 222 -17.26 40.94 -0.60
N THR A 223 -17.63 40.21 0.45
CA THR A 223 -17.54 40.66 1.84
C THR A 223 -17.09 39.50 2.72
N VAL A 224 -16.03 39.69 3.52
CA VAL A 224 -15.66 38.75 4.58
C VAL A 224 -16.72 38.82 5.68
N LEU A 225 -17.40 37.71 5.93
CA LEU A 225 -18.52 37.63 6.87
C LEU A 225 -18.08 37.14 8.25
N LYS A 226 -17.17 36.17 8.31
CA LYS A 226 -16.68 35.60 9.58
C LYS A 226 -15.27 35.04 9.41
N ARG A 227 -14.45 35.24 10.44
CA ARG A 227 -13.25 34.44 10.72
C ARG A 227 -13.40 33.85 12.11
N SER A 228 -13.11 32.57 12.24
CA SER A 228 -13.15 31.87 13.53
C SER A 228 -12.39 30.55 13.41
N THR A 229 -12.40 29.78 14.48
CA THR A 229 -11.90 28.41 14.48
C THR A 229 -13.02 27.42 14.76
N PHE A 230 -12.82 26.17 14.35
CA PHE A 230 -13.57 25.02 14.86
C PHE A 230 -12.57 23.91 15.21
N THR A 231 -12.92 23.07 16.17
CA THR A 231 -12.11 21.90 16.53
C THR A 231 -12.92 20.67 16.23
N THR A 232 -12.42 19.78 15.37
CA THR A 232 -13.04 18.48 15.13
C THR A 232 -13.08 17.69 16.43
N LEU A 233 -14.12 16.86 16.57
CA LEU A 233 -14.26 16.04 17.76
C LEU A 233 -13.07 15.09 17.89
N ALA A 234 -12.66 14.83 19.13
CA ALA A 234 -11.72 13.75 19.37
C ALA A 234 -12.33 12.42 18.92
N ILE A 235 -11.49 11.54 18.37
CA ILE A 235 -11.84 10.13 18.29
C ILE A 235 -11.87 9.61 19.73
N ASN A 236 -13.06 9.40 20.27
CA ASN A 236 -13.20 8.63 21.49
C ASN A 236 -12.88 7.17 21.10
N ASN A 237 -11.70 6.67 21.51
CA ASN A 237 -11.06 5.39 21.16
C ASN A 237 -10.40 5.29 19.77
N ALA A 238 -9.19 5.85 19.62
CA ALA A 238 -8.35 5.63 18.44
C ALA A 238 -7.61 4.28 18.54
N THR A 239 -8.29 3.20 18.19
CA THR A 239 -7.61 1.96 17.76
C THR A 239 -7.16 2.15 16.31
N LEU A 240 -5.89 1.86 16.01
CA LEU A 240 -5.38 1.88 14.63
C LEU A 240 -6.27 0.98 13.75
N PRO A 241 -6.75 1.44 12.58
CA PRO A 241 -7.53 0.60 11.69
C PRO A 241 -6.71 -0.59 11.21
N ILE A 242 -7.37 -1.74 11.10
CA ILE A 242 -6.81 -2.96 10.54
C ILE A 242 -6.41 -2.69 9.09
N ASN A 243 -5.19 -3.08 8.70
CA ASN A 243 -4.73 -2.98 7.32
C ASN A 243 -5.52 -3.89 6.37
N VAL A 244 -5.39 -3.66 5.06
CA VAL A 244 -5.89 -4.64 4.08
C VAL A 244 -5.14 -5.96 4.19
N GLY A 245 -5.86 -7.06 4.01
CA GLY A 245 -5.29 -8.41 3.91
C GLY A 245 -4.76 -8.66 2.51
N ARG A 246 -3.77 -9.56 2.41
CA ARG A 246 -3.29 -10.12 1.14
C ARG A 246 -3.00 -9.11 0.02
N PHE A 247 -2.48 -7.93 0.38
CA PHE A 247 -2.16 -6.92 -0.63
C PHE A 247 -1.05 -7.42 -1.53
N SER A 248 -1.27 -7.34 -2.84
CA SER A 248 -0.33 -7.80 -3.85
C SER A 248 -0.39 -6.91 -5.09
N ALA A 249 0.77 -6.80 -5.74
CA ALA A 249 0.96 -6.13 -7.02
C ALA A 249 1.59 -7.16 -7.96
N ASN A 250 0.87 -7.53 -9.01
CA ASN A 250 1.34 -8.51 -9.99
C ASN A 250 1.42 -7.86 -11.36
N GLU A 251 2.50 -8.12 -12.09
CA GLU A 251 2.62 -7.64 -13.45
C GLU A 251 1.60 -8.32 -14.38
N GLN A 252 1.07 -7.55 -15.32
CA GLN A 252 0.27 -8.05 -16.42
C GLN A 252 0.69 -7.30 -17.70
N GLY A 253 1.75 -7.80 -18.34
CA GLY A 253 2.40 -7.07 -19.43
C GLY A 253 3.02 -5.79 -18.89
N THR A 254 2.48 -4.65 -19.29
CA THR A 254 2.95 -3.33 -18.85
C THR A 254 2.11 -2.71 -17.74
N ASP A 255 0.98 -3.34 -17.42
CA ASP A 255 0.08 -2.94 -16.36
C ASP A 255 0.45 -3.66 -15.05
N VAL A 256 0.02 -3.10 -13.93
CA VAL A 256 0.08 -3.75 -12.62
C VAL A 256 -1.33 -4.01 -12.13
N VAL A 257 -1.61 -5.27 -11.84
CA VAL A 257 -2.86 -5.71 -11.21
C VAL A 257 -2.67 -5.74 -9.71
N LEU A 258 -3.39 -4.87 -9.02
CA LEU A 258 -3.43 -4.76 -7.58
C LEU A 258 -4.60 -5.59 -7.04
N ARG A 259 -4.35 -6.38 -5.99
CA ARG A 259 -5.39 -7.19 -5.31
C ARG A 259 -5.21 -7.12 -3.79
N TRP A 260 -6.32 -7.08 -3.07
CA TRP A 260 -6.34 -7.07 -1.60
C TRP A 260 -7.64 -7.62 -1.04
N GLU A 261 -7.66 -7.83 0.27
CA GLU A 261 -8.83 -8.16 1.06
C GLU A 261 -9.15 -6.99 2.00
N ASN A 262 -10.41 -6.56 2.00
CA ASN A 262 -10.83 -5.52 2.92
C ASN A 262 -10.93 -6.08 4.35
N PRO A 263 -10.56 -5.29 5.37
CA PRO A 263 -10.93 -5.60 6.75
C PRO A 263 -12.46 -5.61 6.92
N PRO A 264 -12.99 -6.09 8.07
CA PRO A 264 -14.44 -6.16 8.31
C PRO A 264 -15.18 -4.87 7.96
N LEU A 265 -16.25 -4.96 7.14
CA LEU A 265 -16.91 -3.79 6.54
C LEU A 265 -17.46 -2.76 7.55
N LEU A 266 -17.71 -3.16 8.80
CA LEU A 266 -18.18 -2.26 9.85
C LEU A 266 -17.13 -1.24 10.29
N THR A 267 -15.85 -1.49 10.00
CA THR A 267 -14.72 -0.68 10.45
C THR A 267 -14.09 0.15 9.32
N ILE A 268 -14.49 -0.02 8.06
CA ILE A 268 -13.86 0.66 6.91
C ILE A 268 -14.80 1.69 6.26
N ALA A 269 -14.26 2.86 5.96
CA ALA A 269 -14.86 3.84 5.05
C ALA A 269 -14.41 3.59 3.61
N HIS A 270 -13.10 3.48 3.36
CA HIS A 270 -12.54 3.16 2.06
C HIS A 270 -11.07 2.70 2.16
N VAL A 271 -10.57 2.08 1.08
CA VAL A 271 -9.14 1.84 0.85
C VAL A 271 -8.61 2.91 -0.10
N ARG A 272 -7.40 3.41 0.15
CA ARG A 272 -6.64 4.29 -0.75
C ARG A 272 -5.29 3.66 -1.07
N ILE A 273 -4.97 3.49 -2.34
CA ILE A 273 -3.68 2.96 -2.78
C ILE A 273 -2.87 4.08 -3.43
N VAL A 274 -1.65 4.24 -2.93
CA VAL A 274 -0.71 5.26 -3.37
C VAL A 274 0.52 4.58 -3.96
N ARG A 275 1.03 5.11 -5.07
CA ARG A 275 2.22 4.64 -5.78
C ARG A 275 3.38 5.62 -5.64
N SER A 276 4.59 5.06 -5.56
CA SER A 276 5.86 5.76 -5.75
C SER A 276 6.86 4.86 -6.51
N HIS A 277 7.92 5.45 -7.06
CA HIS A 277 9.05 4.73 -7.67
C HIS A 277 10.36 4.93 -6.88
N PHE A 278 10.32 5.67 -5.76
CA PHE A 278 11.47 5.94 -4.89
C PHE A 278 11.49 5.09 -3.61
N GLY A 279 10.43 4.35 -3.33
CA GLY A 279 10.22 3.62 -2.08
C GLY A 279 8.74 3.59 -1.72
N PHE A 280 8.37 2.85 -0.68
CA PHE A 280 6.97 2.77 -0.24
C PHE A 280 6.47 4.12 0.26
N PRO A 281 5.32 4.63 -0.25
CA PRO A 281 4.66 5.78 0.35
C PRO A 281 4.38 5.55 1.83
N GLU A 282 4.83 6.45 2.70
CA GLU A 282 4.68 6.32 4.15
C GLU A 282 3.38 6.96 4.66
N HIS A 283 2.80 7.87 3.87
CA HIS A 283 1.53 8.54 4.12
C HIS A 283 0.62 8.49 2.89
N PRO A 284 -0.73 8.50 3.06
CA PRO A 284 -1.68 8.61 1.96
C PRO A 284 -1.48 9.77 0.95
N GLN A 285 -0.62 10.75 1.24
CA GLN A 285 -0.28 11.85 0.33
C GLN A 285 1.14 11.77 -0.26
N ASP A 286 1.94 10.76 0.07
CA ASP A 286 3.36 10.66 -0.34
C ASP A 286 3.58 10.11 -1.76
N GLY A 287 2.58 10.23 -2.65
CA GLY A 287 2.70 9.71 -4.00
C GLY A 287 1.43 9.86 -4.83
N ALA A 288 1.42 9.19 -5.98
CA ALA A 288 0.29 9.23 -6.90
C ALA A 288 -0.83 8.30 -6.41
N VAL A 289 -2.06 8.82 -6.32
CA VAL A 289 -3.24 8.00 -5.99
C VAL A 289 -3.59 7.12 -7.18
N VAL A 290 -3.54 5.81 -6.98
CA VAL A 290 -3.88 4.80 -8.00
C VAL A 290 -5.34 4.37 -7.88
N TYR A 291 -5.83 4.28 -6.65
CA TYR A 291 -7.17 3.78 -6.36
C TYR A 291 -7.72 4.38 -5.07
N GLN A 292 -9.03 4.62 -5.03
CA GLN A 292 -9.77 4.99 -3.83
C GLN A 292 -11.20 4.42 -3.88
N GLY A 293 -11.59 3.62 -2.89
CA GLY A 293 -12.93 3.01 -2.83
C GLY A 293 -12.99 1.73 -1.99
N LEU A 294 -14.06 0.93 -2.17
CA LEU A 294 -14.30 -0.33 -1.44
C LEU A 294 -14.17 -1.61 -2.27
N GLU A 295 -13.86 -1.50 -3.56
CA GLU A 295 -13.42 -2.64 -4.37
C GLU A 295 -12.18 -3.33 -3.77
N LYS A 296 -11.85 -4.49 -4.35
CA LYS A 296 -10.78 -5.40 -3.87
C LYS A 296 -9.68 -5.61 -4.91
N ASN A 297 -9.75 -4.87 -6.01
CA ASN A 297 -8.80 -4.92 -7.10
C ASN A 297 -8.75 -3.57 -7.82
N ALA A 298 -7.61 -3.27 -8.41
CA ALA A 298 -7.40 -2.10 -9.27
C ALA A 298 -6.33 -2.44 -10.31
N ILE A 299 -6.29 -1.67 -11.40
CA ILE A 299 -5.26 -1.81 -12.43
C ILE A 299 -4.56 -0.46 -12.59
N ASP A 300 -3.24 -0.48 -12.39
CA ASP A 300 -2.38 0.65 -12.71
C ASP A 300 -1.77 0.45 -14.10
N ARG A 301 -2.23 1.25 -15.06
CA ARG A 301 -1.98 0.99 -16.48
C ARG A 301 -0.64 1.55 -16.94
N ASN A 302 0.06 0.76 -17.76
CA ASN A 302 1.32 1.09 -18.45
C ASN A 302 2.47 1.52 -17.53
N ILE A 303 2.37 1.31 -16.22
CA ILE A 303 3.34 1.83 -15.28
C ILE A 303 4.71 1.14 -15.38
N LEU A 304 4.72 -0.15 -15.73
CA LEU A 304 5.94 -0.95 -15.90
C LEU A 304 6.67 -0.64 -17.22
N GLN A 305 6.07 0.15 -18.13
CA GLN A 305 6.83 0.70 -19.26
C GLN A 305 7.81 1.78 -18.81
N THR A 306 7.53 2.45 -17.69
CA THR A 306 8.25 3.66 -17.30
C THR A 306 9.07 3.46 -16.03
N TYR A 307 8.59 2.70 -15.05
CA TYR A 307 9.34 2.46 -13.81
C TYR A 307 9.37 0.99 -13.45
N SER A 308 10.54 0.55 -12.98
CA SER A 308 10.77 -0.76 -12.36
C SER A 308 11.94 -0.62 -11.38
N PRO A 309 11.76 -0.87 -10.07
CA PRO A 309 10.51 -1.28 -9.43
C PRO A 309 9.46 -0.17 -9.30
N VAL A 310 8.22 -0.59 -9.03
CA VAL A 310 7.12 0.27 -8.61
C VAL A 310 6.67 -0.14 -7.20
N TYR A 311 6.56 0.83 -6.31
CA TYR A 311 6.17 0.65 -4.91
C TYR A 311 4.74 1.12 -4.68
N TYR A 312 3.95 0.34 -3.97
CA TYR A 312 2.58 0.66 -3.59
C TYR A 312 2.40 0.55 -2.08
N THR A 313 1.61 1.45 -1.51
CA THR A 313 1.08 1.35 -0.14
C THR A 313 -0.44 1.49 -0.16
N ALA A 314 -1.15 0.54 0.42
CA ALA A 314 -2.60 0.54 0.60
C ALA A 314 -2.96 0.94 2.04
N PHE A 315 -3.67 2.06 2.18
CA PHE A 315 -4.14 2.61 3.45
C PHE A 315 -5.64 2.36 3.62
N VAL A 316 -6.04 1.94 4.83
CA VAL A 316 -7.44 1.80 5.21
C VAL A 316 -7.87 3.03 5.99
N TYR A 317 -8.94 3.67 5.54
CA TYR A 317 -9.65 4.69 6.32
C TYR A 317 -10.81 4.04 7.04
N ASP A 318 -10.98 4.30 8.32
CA ASP A 318 -12.20 3.94 9.03
C ASP A 318 -13.29 5.02 8.90
N ARG A 319 -14.49 4.72 9.38
CA ARG A 319 -15.63 5.67 9.38
C ARG A 319 -15.43 6.90 10.28
N TYR A 320 -14.38 6.90 11.09
CA TYR A 320 -14.01 7.97 12.00
C TYR A 320 -12.83 8.79 11.48
N GLY A 321 -12.29 8.46 10.29
CA GLY A 321 -11.16 9.13 9.67
C GLY A 321 -9.78 8.68 10.17
N ASN A 322 -9.70 7.61 10.98
CA ASN A 322 -8.41 7.01 11.30
C ASN A 322 -7.82 6.32 10.06
N VAL A 323 -6.50 6.29 9.97
CA VAL A 323 -5.76 5.67 8.86
C VAL A 323 -4.89 4.53 9.39
N SER A 324 -4.92 3.39 8.72
CA SER A 324 -4.04 2.25 9.03
C SER A 324 -2.56 2.56 8.76
N SER A 325 -1.66 1.69 9.21
CA SER A 325 -0.23 1.88 9.01
C SER A 325 0.20 1.75 7.54
N GLY A 326 -0.49 0.94 6.76
CA GLY A 326 -0.27 0.72 5.32
C GLY A 326 0.22 -0.69 5.02
N ALA A 327 -0.46 -1.40 4.12
CA ALA A 327 0.04 -2.64 3.53
C ALA A 327 0.85 -2.32 2.27
N VAL A 328 1.98 -3.00 2.04
CA VAL A 328 2.91 -2.67 0.96
C VAL A 328 3.09 -3.79 -0.04
N ALA A 329 3.25 -3.41 -1.30
CA ALA A 329 3.56 -4.31 -2.40
C ALA A 329 4.52 -3.63 -3.38
N ILE A 330 5.46 -4.41 -3.94
CA ILE A 330 6.40 -3.95 -4.96
C ILE A 330 6.31 -4.90 -6.16
N VAL A 331 6.53 -4.36 -7.34
CA VAL A 331 6.51 -5.11 -8.60
C VAL A 331 7.60 -4.60 -9.51
N TYR A 332 8.20 -5.52 -10.27
CA TYR A 332 9.24 -5.25 -11.25
C TYR A 332 8.69 -5.57 -12.64
N ALA A 333 9.24 -4.93 -13.68
CA ALA A 333 8.93 -5.28 -15.06
C ALA A 333 9.59 -6.61 -15.45
N SER A 334 8.87 -7.47 -16.15
CA SER A 334 9.41 -8.71 -16.74
C SER A 334 10.52 -8.39 -17.73
N THR A 335 11.77 -8.69 -17.39
CA THR A 335 12.85 -8.80 -18.36
C THR A 335 12.62 -10.07 -19.17
N GLY A 336 12.15 -9.95 -20.41
CA GLY A 336 11.99 -11.09 -21.31
C GLY A 336 13.33 -11.79 -21.56
N GLY A 337 13.58 -12.91 -20.86
CA GLY A 337 14.63 -13.89 -21.18
C GLY A 337 15.81 -14.01 -20.20
N THR A 338 15.97 -15.24 -19.68
CA THR A 338 17.12 -15.88 -19.00
C THR A 338 17.85 -15.12 -17.88
N VAL A 339 17.70 -15.63 -16.66
CA VAL A 339 18.36 -15.18 -15.43
C VAL A 339 19.88 -15.12 -15.60
N VAL A 340 20.43 -13.91 -15.58
CA VAL A 340 21.85 -13.64 -15.32
C VAL A 340 21.97 -13.25 -13.84
N PRO A 341 22.70 -14.00 -13.00
CA PRO A 341 22.83 -13.69 -11.59
C PRO A 341 23.89 -12.60 -11.40
N GLY A 342 23.47 -11.42 -10.93
CA GLY A 342 24.40 -10.35 -10.58
C GLY A 342 23.81 -8.95 -10.70
N SER A 343 22.73 -8.66 -9.99
CA SER A 343 22.32 -7.30 -9.65
C SER A 343 21.77 -7.34 -8.22
N ALA A 344 22.20 -6.41 -7.37
CA ALA A 344 21.82 -6.35 -5.97
C ALA A 344 20.32 -6.05 -5.87
N THR A 345 19.53 -7.12 -5.82
CA THR A 345 18.11 -7.09 -5.51
C THR A 345 17.94 -6.68 -4.05
N LEU A 346 17.07 -5.70 -3.81
CA LEU A 346 16.35 -5.66 -2.53
C LEU A 346 15.61 -7.00 -2.43
N PRO A 347 15.88 -7.87 -1.44
CA PRO A 347 15.09 -9.06 -1.27
C PRO A 347 13.74 -8.62 -0.70
N VAL A 348 12.78 -8.33 -1.57
CA VAL A 348 11.49 -8.95 -1.33
C VAL A 348 11.70 -10.43 -1.55
N ALA A 349 11.07 -11.25 -0.72
CA ALA A 349 11.01 -12.68 -0.89
C ALA A 349 10.29 -13.04 -2.20
N THR A 350 10.90 -12.77 -3.35
CA THR A 350 10.66 -13.51 -4.59
C THR A 350 11.39 -14.83 -4.41
N SER A 351 10.70 -15.80 -3.84
CA SER A 351 11.24 -17.15 -3.77
C SER A 351 11.19 -17.76 -5.19
N THR A 352 12.37 -17.96 -5.78
CA THR A 352 12.59 -19.10 -6.68
C THR A 352 13.11 -20.31 -5.89
N THR A 353 12.95 -20.29 -4.56
CA THR A 353 13.19 -21.45 -3.69
C THR A 353 11.91 -21.78 -2.92
N PRO A 354 11.30 -22.96 -3.14
CA PRO A 354 10.24 -23.47 -2.29
C PRO A 354 10.72 -23.54 -0.84
N GLY A 355 10.01 -22.86 0.06
CA GLY A 355 9.97 -23.12 1.51
C GLY A 355 11.26 -22.93 2.31
N VAL A 356 11.61 -21.68 2.64
CA VAL A 356 12.40 -21.45 3.86
C VAL A 356 11.43 -21.54 5.04
N ILE A 357 11.40 -22.70 5.69
CA ILE A 357 10.68 -22.86 6.94
C ILE A 357 11.47 -22.14 8.03
N ILE A 358 10.92 -21.04 8.56
CA ILE A 358 11.48 -20.35 9.72
C ILE A 358 11.01 -21.14 10.94
N ASP A 359 11.87 -22.03 11.44
CA ASP A 359 11.57 -22.88 12.60
C ASP A 359 12.17 -22.34 13.92
N VAL A 360 13.02 -21.32 13.85
CA VAL A 360 13.71 -20.73 15.02
C VAL A 360 13.76 -19.22 14.89
N ALA A 361 13.63 -18.52 16.03
CA ALA A 361 13.78 -17.08 16.08
C ALA A 361 15.23 -16.66 15.76
N THR A 362 15.42 -15.69 14.87
CA THR A 362 16.74 -15.20 14.46
C THR A 362 16.79 -13.69 14.40
N SER A 363 17.98 -13.13 14.60
CA SER A 363 18.27 -11.71 14.38
C SER A 363 19.59 -11.57 13.61
N SER A 364 19.62 -10.64 12.66
CA SER A 364 20.79 -10.31 11.86
C SER A 364 20.89 -8.80 11.73
N ILE A 365 22.09 -8.24 11.95
CA ILE A 365 22.36 -6.80 11.90
C ILE A 365 23.59 -6.57 11.02
N ASP A 366 23.47 -5.71 10.02
CA ASP A 366 24.59 -5.23 9.23
C ASP A 366 25.33 -4.11 9.97
N GLY A 367 26.38 -4.49 10.71
CA GLY A 367 27.19 -3.57 11.48
C GLY A 367 27.88 -2.46 10.67
N LYS A 368 27.97 -2.57 9.33
CA LYS A 368 28.51 -1.48 8.48
C LYS A 368 27.53 -0.33 8.28
N ARG A 369 26.23 -0.62 8.40
CA ARG A 369 25.13 0.33 8.19
C ARG A 369 24.66 0.97 9.50
N VAL A 370 25.11 0.46 10.65
CA VAL A 370 24.79 1.02 11.96
C VAL A 370 25.65 2.25 12.22
N THR A 371 25.02 3.43 12.24
CA THR A 371 25.67 4.69 12.64
C THR A 371 25.69 4.82 14.16
N ILE A 372 26.52 5.72 14.69
CA ILE A 372 26.72 5.88 16.15
C ILE A 372 25.45 6.30 16.89
N ASP A 373 24.54 6.99 16.20
CA ASP A 373 23.28 7.48 16.75
C ASP A 373 22.12 6.49 16.53
N MET A 374 22.38 5.35 15.88
CA MET A 374 21.36 4.38 15.54
C MET A 374 21.24 3.30 16.60
N LYS A 375 19.99 3.05 17.03
CA LYS A 375 19.65 1.97 17.95
C LYS A 375 18.80 0.94 17.22
N THR A 376 19.28 -0.29 17.19
CA THR A 376 18.55 -1.45 16.66
C THR A 376 17.93 -2.25 17.81
N PRO A 377 16.68 -2.72 17.66
CA PRO A 377 15.99 -3.49 18.70
C PRO A 377 16.63 -4.89 18.86
N SER A 378 16.28 -5.57 19.96
CA SER A 378 16.56 -7.00 20.17
C SER A 378 15.27 -7.81 20.06
N LEU A 379 15.33 -9.15 20.01
CA LEU A 379 14.12 -9.98 19.88
C LEU A 379 13.07 -9.75 20.99
N VAL A 380 13.48 -9.30 22.18
CA VAL A 380 12.54 -8.98 23.28
C VAL A 380 11.79 -7.66 23.06
N ASP A 381 12.30 -6.78 22.20
CA ASP A 381 11.67 -5.49 21.88
C ASP A 381 10.63 -5.61 20.76
N LEU A 382 10.59 -6.73 20.04
CA LEU A 382 9.59 -6.99 19.00
C LEU A 382 8.43 -7.76 19.61
N GLU A 383 7.27 -7.12 19.65
CA GLU A 383 6.08 -7.61 20.31
C GLU A 383 4.98 -7.97 19.29
N LEU A 384 4.31 -9.09 19.55
CA LEU A 384 3.05 -9.47 18.92
C LEU A 384 1.95 -9.34 19.98
N VAL A 385 0.91 -8.59 19.67
CA VAL A 385 -0.18 -8.29 20.60
C VAL A 385 -1.49 -8.80 20.04
N GLN A 386 -2.19 -9.67 20.77
CA GLN A 386 -3.48 -10.21 20.35
C GLN A 386 -4.41 -10.39 21.56
N VAL A 387 -5.60 -9.77 21.51
CA VAL A 387 -6.61 -9.80 22.59
C VAL A 387 -6.01 -9.44 23.97
N GLY A 388 -5.11 -8.46 24.02
CA GLY A 388 -4.46 -7.99 25.25
C GLY A 388 -3.30 -8.84 25.77
N SER A 389 -3.05 -10.01 25.18
CA SER A 389 -1.82 -10.77 25.39
C SER A 389 -0.68 -10.16 24.59
N VAL A 390 0.50 -10.05 25.20
CA VAL A 390 1.73 -9.58 24.56
C VAL A 390 2.74 -10.71 24.62
N VAL A 391 3.27 -11.11 23.46
CA VAL A 391 4.36 -12.07 23.33
C VAL A 391 5.49 -11.44 22.54
N THR A 392 6.74 -11.83 22.80
CA THR A 392 7.91 -11.26 22.12
C THR A 392 8.52 -12.25 21.13
N PHE A 393 9.31 -11.76 20.16
CA PHE A 393 10.03 -12.62 19.21
C PHE A 393 11.10 -13.50 19.89
N ALA A 394 11.41 -13.27 21.18
CA ALA A 394 12.33 -14.10 21.94
C ALA A 394 11.68 -15.38 22.50
N GLU A 395 10.36 -15.49 22.47
CA GLU A 395 9.64 -16.67 22.96
C GLU A 395 9.73 -17.85 21.99
N THR A 396 9.76 -19.07 22.53
CA THR A 396 9.95 -20.29 21.72
C THR A 396 8.66 -20.81 21.10
N ASP A 397 7.51 -20.57 21.73
CA ASP A 397 6.22 -21.15 21.37
C ASP A 397 5.15 -20.07 21.24
N ILE A 398 5.23 -19.30 20.15
CA ILE A 398 4.26 -18.24 19.87
C ILE A 398 3.03 -18.85 19.18
N THR A 399 1.86 -18.70 19.81
CA THR A 399 0.57 -19.10 19.24
C THR A 399 -0.36 -17.90 19.12
N LEU A 400 -0.92 -17.67 17.93
CA LEU A 400 -1.92 -16.63 17.65
C LEU A 400 -3.22 -17.27 17.13
N ASP A 401 -4.36 -16.70 17.47
CA ASP A 401 -5.65 -17.05 16.89
C ASP A 401 -5.72 -16.56 15.44
N ALA A 402 -5.84 -17.49 14.49
CA ALA A 402 -5.95 -17.24 13.07
C ALA A 402 -7.21 -16.45 12.69
N SER A 403 -8.24 -16.48 13.55
CA SER A 403 -9.53 -15.79 13.33
C SER A 403 -9.53 -14.33 13.78
N GLN A 404 -8.49 -13.87 14.48
CA GLN A 404 -8.41 -12.53 15.06
C GLN A 404 -7.28 -11.72 14.40
N SER A 405 -7.46 -10.39 14.35
CA SER A 405 -6.35 -9.49 14.03
C SER A 405 -5.30 -9.50 15.15
N PHE A 406 -4.09 -9.04 14.86
CA PHE A 406 -3.05 -8.85 15.86
C PHE A 406 -2.18 -7.64 15.50
N THR A 407 -1.57 -7.03 16.51
CA THR A 407 -0.65 -5.91 16.33
C THR A 407 0.78 -6.40 16.35
N ILE A 408 1.60 -5.95 15.40
CA ILE A 408 3.06 -6.02 15.50
C ILE A 408 3.53 -4.67 16.05
N ARG A 409 4.29 -4.68 17.14
CA ARG A 409 4.68 -3.47 17.87
C ARG A 409 6.17 -3.48 18.22
N ILE A 410 6.80 -2.33 18.09
CA ILE A 410 8.18 -2.08 18.55
C ILE A 410 8.19 -0.80 19.36
N PRO A 411 8.58 -0.82 20.65
CA PRO A 411 8.71 0.38 21.46
C PRO A 411 9.65 1.38 20.78
N ARG A 412 9.25 2.66 20.74
CA ARG A 412 10.08 3.71 20.14
C ARG A 412 11.41 3.85 20.85
N SER A 413 11.47 3.58 22.15
CA SER A 413 12.71 3.58 22.93
C SER A 413 13.73 2.51 22.47
N ALA A 414 13.29 1.47 21.76
CA ALA A 414 14.15 0.41 21.25
C ALA A 414 14.75 0.75 19.87
N VAL A 415 14.21 1.76 19.17
CA VAL A 415 14.61 2.12 17.81
C VAL A 415 14.93 3.62 17.73
N ALA A 416 16.16 3.96 17.35
CA ALA A 416 16.60 5.35 17.19
C ALA A 416 17.43 5.53 15.92
N GLY A 417 17.42 6.74 15.36
CA GLY A 417 18.17 7.12 14.15
C GLY A 417 17.29 7.61 13.00
N ASN A 418 17.93 8.07 11.92
CA ASN A 418 17.26 8.47 10.67
C ASN A 418 16.96 7.21 9.83
N LEU A 419 15.85 6.54 10.15
CA LEU A 419 15.38 5.38 9.42
C LEU A 419 14.49 5.79 8.25
N LYS A 420 14.52 5.00 7.17
CA LYS A 420 13.55 5.16 6.07
C LYS A 420 12.24 4.48 6.42
N SER A 421 12.27 3.19 6.71
CA SER A 421 11.05 2.42 6.95
C SER A 421 11.31 1.22 7.84
N ILE A 422 10.28 0.79 8.54
CA ILE A 422 10.25 -0.49 9.26
C ILE A 422 9.13 -1.30 8.61
N ILE A 423 9.47 -2.47 8.07
CA ILE A 423 8.53 -3.33 7.34
C ILE A 423 8.39 -4.63 8.10
N ALA A 424 7.16 -5.00 8.45
CA ALA A 424 6.85 -6.33 8.92
C ALA A 424 6.23 -7.16 7.81
N THR A 425 6.66 -8.41 7.69
CA THR A 425 6.19 -9.38 6.72
C THR A 425 5.64 -10.60 7.45
N VAL A 426 4.40 -10.95 7.17
CA VAL A 426 3.72 -12.13 7.71
C VAL A 426 3.73 -13.23 6.64
N ILE A 427 4.21 -14.41 7.02
CA ILE A 427 4.31 -15.58 6.15
C ILE A 427 3.12 -16.51 6.45
N ASP A 428 2.25 -16.69 5.46
CA ASP A 428 1.01 -17.49 5.57
C ASP A 428 1.31 -19.01 5.70
N PRO A 429 0.65 -19.72 6.63
CA PRO A 429 0.82 -21.16 6.80
C PRO A 429 0.51 -22.06 5.60
N LEU A 430 -0.40 -21.67 4.69
CA LEU A 430 -0.89 -22.55 3.61
C LEU A 430 0.08 -22.70 2.45
N VAL A 431 0.80 -21.62 2.12
CA VAL A 431 1.55 -21.56 0.86
C VAL A 431 3.00 -21.13 1.09
N GLN A 432 3.34 -20.59 2.26
CA GLN A 432 4.63 -19.94 2.62
C GLN A 432 5.03 -18.76 1.68
N THR A 433 4.34 -18.61 0.55
CA THR A 433 4.28 -17.49 -0.38
C THR A 433 2.88 -17.49 -1.00
N PRO A 434 2.04 -16.48 -0.78
CA PRO A 434 2.44 -15.09 -0.65
C PRO A 434 2.70 -14.67 0.80
N ALA A 435 3.79 -13.93 0.99
CA ALA A 435 4.05 -13.19 2.22
C ALA A 435 3.42 -11.80 2.12
N HIS A 436 2.87 -11.29 3.22
CA HIS A 436 2.14 -10.03 3.25
C HIS A 436 2.89 -9.00 4.09
N SER A 437 3.19 -7.84 3.51
CA SER A 437 4.08 -6.86 4.11
C SER A 437 3.34 -5.58 4.51
N TYR A 438 3.78 -4.97 5.60
CA TYR A 438 3.13 -3.84 6.24
C TYR A 438 4.16 -2.85 6.76
N LEU A 439 3.89 -1.56 6.60
CA LEU A 439 4.66 -0.51 7.26
C LEU A 439 4.30 -0.49 8.74
N LEU A 440 5.31 -0.37 9.59
CA LEU A 440 5.14 -0.03 11.00
C LEU A 440 5.25 1.49 11.13
N ARG A 441 4.20 2.12 11.66
CA ARG A 441 4.15 3.58 11.81
C ARG A 441 4.10 3.97 13.28
N ILE A 442 4.69 5.13 13.57
CA ILE A 442 4.66 5.66 14.93
C ILE A 442 3.21 5.93 15.35
N ASN A 443 2.81 5.39 16.49
CA ASN A 443 1.46 5.56 17.02
C ASN A 443 1.20 7.01 17.46
N LYS A 444 -0.08 7.36 17.65
CA LYS A 444 -0.49 8.74 18.01
C LYS A 444 0.24 9.29 19.23
N ASN A 445 0.49 8.44 20.23
CA ASN A 445 1.15 8.80 21.48
C ASN A 445 2.68 8.88 21.35
N ARG A 446 3.23 8.53 20.18
CA ARG A 446 4.66 8.49 19.88
C ARG A 446 5.48 7.58 20.80
N THR A 447 4.86 6.50 21.26
CA THR A 447 5.45 5.54 22.20
C THR A 447 5.96 4.27 21.51
N ALA A 448 5.39 3.89 20.37
CA ALA A 448 5.75 2.69 19.62
C ALA A 448 5.53 2.85 18.12
N TYR A 449 6.24 2.04 17.34
CA TYR A 449 5.93 1.77 15.94
C TYR A 449 5.02 0.54 15.88
N GLU A 450 3.87 0.65 15.21
CA GLU A 450 2.87 -0.41 15.21
C GLU A 450 2.19 -0.59 13.84
N ALA A 451 1.71 -1.80 13.60
CA ALA A 451 0.86 -2.17 12.47
C ALA A 451 -0.20 -3.17 12.92
N GLU A 452 -1.47 -2.90 12.62
CA GLU A 452 -2.57 -3.81 12.89
C GLU A 452 -2.77 -4.74 11.68
N ILE A 453 -2.54 -6.03 11.89
CA ILE A 453 -2.56 -7.07 10.86
C ILE A 453 -3.93 -7.75 10.86
N PRO A 454 -4.61 -7.88 9.70
CA PRO A 454 -5.88 -8.59 9.64
C PRO A 454 -5.75 -10.08 9.99
N ALA A 455 -6.85 -10.67 10.43
CA ALA A 455 -6.94 -12.11 10.65
C ALA A 455 -6.54 -12.88 9.37
N LEU A 456 -5.66 -13.87 9.50
CA LEU A 456 -5.21 -14.67 8.36
C LEU A 456 -6.28 -15.65 7.87
N LEU A 457 -7.21 -16.03 8.77
CA LEU A 457 -8.27 -17.02 8.55
C LEU A 457 -7.73 -18.40 8.12
N VAL A 458 -6.49 -18.68 8.47
CA VAL A 458 -5.74 -19.87 8.08
C VAL A 458 -4.95 -20.38 9.28
N ALA A 459 -5.16 -21.66 9.63
CA ALA A 459 -4.40 -22.33 10.67
C ALA A 459 -3.13 -22.98 10.11
N GLY A 460 -2.09 -23.03 10.94
CA GLY A 460 -0.85 -23.76 10.66
C GLY A 460 0.40 -23.00 11.09
N LYS A 461 1.58 -23.54 10.75
CA LYS A 461 2.87 -22.91 11.03
C LYS A 461 3.15 -21.81 10.02
N GLY A 462 3.26 -20.59 10.49
CA GLY A 462 3.75 -19.44 9.73
C GLY A 462 4.94 -18.79 10.43
N ALA A 463 5.24 -17.56 10.05
CA ALA A 463 6.29 -16.77 10.69
C ALA A 463 6.02 -15.28 10.53
N VAL A 464 6.63 -14.48 11.40
CA VAL A 464 6.67 -13.03 11.28
C VAL A 464 8.12 -12.59 11.14
N MET A 465 8.37 -11.76 10.13
CA MET A 465 9.65 -11.12 9.88
C MET A 465 9.50 -9.61 10.04
N VAL A 466 10.53 -8.94 10.57
CA VAL A 466 10.63 -7.49 10.63
C VAL A 466 11.98 -7.06 10.09
N GLN A 467 11.96 -6.12 9.15
CA GLN A 467 13.13 -5.52 8.51
C GLN A 467 13.18 -4.02 8.76
N ILE A 468 14.35 -3.52 9.14
CA ILE A 468 14.60 -2.09 9.37
C ILE A 468 15.48 -1.56 8.24
N TYR A 469 15.04 -0.48 7.60
CA TYR A 469 15.72 0.16 6.48
C TYR A 469 16.30 1.51 6.89
N ASP A 470 17.54 1.78 6.47
CA ASP A 470 18.17 3.11 6.58
C ASP A 470 17.63 4.08 5.52
N TYR A 471 17.99 5.37 5.63
CA TYR A 471 17.57 6.43 4.68
C TYR A 471 17.95 6.16 3.21
N GLU A 472 18.90 5.26 2.95
CA GLU A 472 19.34 4.82 1.63
C GLU A 472 18.58 3.57 1.13
N ALA A 473 17.55 3.14 1.86
CA ALA A 473 16.72 1.97 1.59
C ALA A 473 17.47 0.63 1.65
N PHE A 474 18.61 0.55 2.36
CA PHE A 474 19.29 -0.70 2.66
C PHE A 474 18.78 -1.30 3.97
N ILE A 475 18.73 -2.64 4.02
CA ILE A 475 18.37 -3.38 5.23
C ILE A 475 19.52 -3.25 6.23
N VAL A 476 19.23 -2.66 7.38
CA VAL A 476 20.15 -2.65 8.52
C VAL A 476 19.97 -3.89 9.36
N ALA A 477 18.73 -4.26 9.66
CA ALA A 477 18.46 -5.36 10.57
C ALA A 477 17.26 -6.19 10.11
N THR A 478 17.33 -7.50 10.33
CA THR A 478 16.26 -8.46 10.07
C THR A 478 16.04 -9.30 11.32
N TYR A 479 14.78 -9.42 11.74
CA TYR A 479 14.33 -10.25 12.86
C TYR A 479 13.24 -11.18 12.36
N GLN A 480 13.27 -12.44 12.78
CA GLN A 480 12.29 -13.45 12.35
C GLN A 480 11.90 -14.31 13.54
N THR A 481 10.64 -14.73 13.61
CA THR A 481 10.17 -15.69 14.60
C THR A 481 9.10 -16.63 14.00
N PRO A 482 9.13 -17.94 14.30
CA PRO A 482 8.04 -18.86 13.99
C PRO A 482 6.77 -18.45 14.77
N VAL A 483 5.61 -18.66 14.16
CA VAL A 483 4.31 -18.46 14.79
C VAL A 483 3.35 -19.58 14.40
N LEU A 484 2.71 -20.19 15.39
CA LEU A 484 1.60 -21.11 15.16
C LEU A 484 0.28 -20.33 15.12
N PHE A 485 -0.37 -20.31 13.97
CA PHE A 485 -1.73 -19.77 13.86
C PHE A 485 -2.73 -20.89 14.14
N SER A 486 -3.47 -20.79 15.25
CA SER A 486 -4.50 -21.75 15.65
C SER A 486 -5.88 -21.19 15.38
N THR A 487 -6.84 -21.97 14.90
CA THR A 487 -8.25 -21.60 15.02
C THR A 487 -8.68 -21.88 16.45
N GLY A 488 -9.28 -20.90 17.14
CA GLY A 488 -9.84 -21.04 18.49
C GLY A 488 -10.96 -22.07 18.58
N GLU A 489 -10.61 -23.35 18.46
CA GLU A 489 -11.37 -24.52 18.84
C GLU A 489 -10.34 -25.63 19.05
N THR A 490 -10.00 -25.89 20.32
CA THR A 490 -9.80 -27.28 20.70
C THR A 490 -11.16 -27.94 20.47
N ILE A 491 -11.41 -28.45 19.28
CA ILE A 491 -12.34 -29.55 19.15
C ILE A 491 -11.65 -30.65 19.96
N VAL A 492 -11.98 -30.74 21.26
CA VAL A 492 -12.08 -32.07 21.88
C VAL A 492 -12.89 -32.82 20.84
N ALA A 493 -12.27 -33.79 20.18
CA ALA A 493 -12.98 -34.66 19.28
C ALA A 493 -14.12 -35.26 20.10
N SER A 494 -15.28 -34.60 20.16
CA SER A 494 -16.53 -35.31 20.15
C SER A 494 -16.39 -36.06 18.85
N GLU A 495 -16.09 -37.34 18.95
CA GLU A 495 -16.37 -38.26 17.86
C GLU A 495 -17.73 -37.83 17.33
N VAL A 496 -17.73 -37.21 16.15
CA VAL A 496 -18.94 -37.18 15.36
C VAL A 496 -19.07 -38.63 14.96
N LEU A 497 -19.76 -39.40 15.81
CA LEU A 497 -20.32 -40.68 15.47
C LEU A 497 -21.32 -40.38 14.35
N PHE A 498 -20.81 -40.27 13.13
CA PHE A 498 -21.61 -40.63 11.99
C PHE A 498 -22.05 -42.07 12.27
N PRO A 499 -23.35 -42.39 12.27
CA PRO A 499 -23.74 -43.78 12.22
C PRO A 499 -23.24 -44.33 10.88
N ASP A 500 -22.05 -44.94 10.90
CA ASP A 500 -21.36 -45.60 9.77
C ASP A 500 -22.19 -46.72 9.10
N ILE A 501 -23.42 -46.95 9.58
CA ILE A 501 -24.34 -47.96 9.09
C ILE A 501 -25.12 -47.48 7.85
N LEU A 502 -25.21 -46.17 7.58
CA LEU A 502 -26.07 -45.68 6.48
C LEU A 502 -25.38 -45.47 5.13
N PHE A 503 -24.06 -45.23 5.07
CA PHE A 503 -23.38 -44.92 3.80
C PHE A 503 -22.44 -46.02 3.27
N THR A 504 -22.02 -46.98 4.10
CA THR A 504 -21.17 -48.10 3.64
C THR A 504 -21.93 -49.19 2.87
N LYS A 505 -23.28 -49.20 2.92
CA LYS A 505 -24.11 -50.23 2.26
C LYS A 505 -24.82 -49.77 0.99
N TRP A 506 -24.75 -48.49 0.61
CA TRP A 506 -25.40 -48.02 -0.62
C TRP A 506 -24.87 -48.64 -1.92
N PRO A 507 -23.56 -48.93 -2.07
CA PRO A 507 -23.10 -49.70 -3.24
C PRO A 507 -23.62 -51.15 -3.22
N LEU A 508 -23.65 -51.80 -2.05
CA LEU A 508 -24.10 -53.20 -1.90
C LEU A 508 -25.60 -53.41 -2.15
N ILE A 509 -26.44 -52.45 -1.77
CA ILE A 509 -27.90 -52.52 -1.97
C ILE A 509 -28.25 -52.27 -3.45
N LEU A 510 -27.53 -51.39 -4.15
CA LEU A 510 -27.73 -51.17 -5.59
C LEU A 510 -27.22 -52.35 -6.45
N PHE A 511 -26.09 -52.97 -6.10
CA PHE A 511 -25.60 -54.18 -6.79
C PHE A 511 -26.49 -55.41 -6.51
N GLY A 512 -27.03 -55.54 -5.29
CA GLY A 512 -27.94 -56.64 -4.96
C GLY A 512 -29.28 -56.55 -5.70
N THR A 513 -29.87 -55.36 -5.80
CA THR A 513 -31.18 -55.18 -6.46
C THR A 513 -31.10 -55.35 -7.98
N THR A 514 -30.01 -54.91 -8.61
CA THR A 514 -29.78 -55.12 -10.06
C THR A 514 -29.50 -56.59 -10.39
N ALA A 515 -28.73 -57.31 -9.56
CA ALA A 515 -28.49 -58.74 -9.76
C ALA A 515 -29.77 -59.58 -9.60
N VAL A 516 -30.63 -59.26 -8.63
CA VAL A 516 -31.93 -59.92 -8.44
C VAL A 516 -32.87 -59.65 -9.61
N LEU A 517 -32.91 -58.43 -10.14
CA LEU A 517 -33.74 -58.10 -11.32
C LEU A 517 -33.29 -58.85 -12.59
N ILE A 518 -31.97 -58.99 -12.78
CA ILE A 518 -31.39 -59.77 -13.88
C ILE A 518 -31.73 -61.25 -13.71
N PHE A 519 -31.63 -61.80 -12.49
CA PHE A 519 -31.97 -63.19 -12.24
C PHE A 519 -33.46 -63.48 -12.47
N LEU A 520 -34.35 -62.58 -12.02
CA LEU A 520 -35.79 -62.70 -12.22
C LEU A 520 -36.18 -62.61 -13.70
N THR A 521 -35.53 -61.74 -14.48
CA THR A 521 -35.79 -61.63 -15.92
C THR A 521 -35.31 -62.88 -16.68
N VAL A 522 -34.15 -63.43 -16.34
CA VAL A 522 -33.66 -64.71 -16.90
C VAL A 522 -34.56 -65.88 -16.52
N LEU A 523 -35.04 -65.93 -15.27
CA LEU A 523 -35.95 -66.96 -14.79
C LEU A 523 -37.32 -66.89 -15.49
N ILE A 524 -37.88 -65.69 -15.66
CA ILE A 524 -39.14 -65.49 -16.39
C ILE A 524 -38.98 -65.90 -17.86
N PHE A 525 -37.83 -65.62 -18.48
CA PHE A 525 -37.52 -66.05 -19.84
C PHE A 525 -37.44 -67.57 -19.96
N PHE A 526 -36.77 -68.25 -19.00
CA PHE A 526 -36.69 -69.71 -18.96
C PHE A 526 -38.05 -70.38 -18.70
N LEU A 527 -38.86 -69.83 -17.78
CA LEU A 527 -40.21 -70.34 -17.50
C LEU A 527 -41.15 -70.14 -18.69
N LYS A 528 -41.02 -69.04 -19.43
CA LYS A 528 -41.75 -68.85 -20.70
C LYS A 528 -41.31 -69.88 -21.76
N ARG A 529 -40.01 -70.16 -21.87
CA ARG A 529 -39.46 -71.15 -22.81
C ARG A 529 -39.93 -72.58 -22.49
N LEU A 530 -39.93 -72.97 -21.21
CA LEU A 530 -40.45 -74.27 -20.77
C LEU A 530 -41.95 -74.42 -21.04
N ARG A 531 -42.73 -73.33 -20.89
CA ARG A 531 -44.17 -73.34 -21.21
C ARG A 531 -44.47 -73.44 -22.72
N THR A 532 -43.53 -73.04 -23.58
CA THR A 532 -43.65 -73.21 -25.03
C THR A 532 -43.17 -74.57 -25.54
N GLU A 533 -42.37 -75.30 -24.76
CA GLU A 533 -41.96 -76.68 -25.07
C GLU A 533 -43.03 -77.70 -24.63
N ASP A 534 -43.86 -77.39 -23.64
CA ASP A 534 -45.00 -78.23 -23.20
C ASP A 534 -46.28 -78.07 -24.07
N LYS A 535 -46.16 -77.37 -25.21
CA LYS A 535 -47.23 -77.18 -26.21
C LYS A 535 -46.79 -77.53 -27.64
N ARG A 536 -45.78 -78.39 -27.79
CA ARG A 536 -45.39 -78.99 -29.08
C ARG A 536 -45.39 -80.50 -29.03
#